data_AF-A0A9D7Q1L3-F1
#
_entry.id   AF-A0A9D7Q1L3-F1
#
_cell.length_a   1.000
_cell.length_b   1.000
_cell.length_c   1.000
_cell.angle_alpha   90.00
_cell.angle_beta   90.00
_cell.angle_gamma   90.00
#
_symmetry.space_group_name_H-M   'P 1'
#
loop_
_entity.id
_entity.type
_entity.pdbx_description
1 polymer ?
#
loop_
_entity_poly.entity_id
_entity_poly.type
_entity_poly.pdbx_seq_one_letter_code
_entity_poly.pdbx_strand_id
1 'polypeptide(L)'
;MPRIVGLITFFLLLFTINSLPQKYQILEKNAEYAVIKFDFRDFAEMRDTIVNGRKFTWFSGEGMYFIKAGEPTIPEYSVSLGINYNANPKIQIIASEKGRVDNRFILPFTLIDSLTFEPDQLFYDKDVYNSDKNFPNGLARLEGRYSFRFAEVQPVILSPYQYNPVSREIVKYNSITVRVDFNNQYNDGFTVQGIEDVATLEFLQNAVLNFDEAKNWIGEKKNLKDGVAVQSDNWYNPDKQYFKLFLNKKDVYKLTYDELVAAGMPTDRNIRVEKLQIFSTSGEVPLSVFSNNSRFSSGDYIIFVGDSVPPSPYTKMNLYNKSNIFWFSYEADTAGLRYISKTGSPTVSQPEVNTVKATVRWENDEIYERLGWAPNEKEIIGIGKS
;
A
#
# COMPACT_ATOMS: atom_id res chain seq x y z
N MET A 1 85.49 20.35 -9.23
CA MET A 1 84.42 19.56 -8.59
C MET A 1 83.65 20.43 -7.61
N PRO A 2 82.39 20.75 -7.90
CA PRO A 2 81.41 20.98 -6.84
C PRO A 2 80.14 20.11 -7.03
N ARG A 3 79.57 19.74 -5.89
CA ARG A 3 78.43 18.84 -5.70
C ARG A 3 77.13 19.47 -6.19
N ILE A 4 76.36 18.75 -7.01
CA ILE A 4 74.94 19.04 -7.25
C ILE A 4 74.16 18.39 -6.11
N VAL A 5 73.60 19.22 -5.22
CA VAL A 5 72.64 18.81 -4.20
C VAL A 5 71.28 18.75 -4.88
N GLY A 6 70.76 17.54 -5.09
CA GLY A 6 69.39 17.32 -5.55
C GLY A 6 68.42 17.52 -4.39
N LEU A 7 67.61 18.57 -4.46
CA LEU A 7 66.49 18.78 -3.55
C LEU A 7 65.25 18.14 -4.19
N ILE A 8 64.90 16.92 -3.78
CA ILE A 8 63.63 16.29 -4.14
C ILE A 8 62.58 16.82 -3.17
N THR A 9 61.72 17.72 -3.66
CA THR A 9 60.56 18.22 -2.91
C THR A 9 59.42 17.21 -3.04
N PHE A 10 59.17 16.45 -1.98
CA PHE A 10 58.05 15.52 -1.88
C PHE A 10 56.78 16.30 -1.51
N PHE A 11 55.88 16.49 -2.47
CA PHE A 11 54.61 17.19 -2.26
C PHE A 11 53.56 16.16 -1.78
N LEU A 12 53.37 16.06 -0.46
CA LEU A 12 52.33 15.21 0.12
C LEU A 12 50.99 15.94 0.07
N LEU A 13 50.16 15.61 -0.93
CA LEU A 13 48.78 16.11 -1.05
C LEU A 13 47.90 15.38 -0.03
N LEU A 14 47.70 15.99 1.15
CA LEU A 14 46.67 15.60 2.10
C LEU A 14 45.31 16.02 1.54
N PHE A 15 44.66 15.14 0.78
CA PHE A 15 43.22 15.23 0.57
C PHE A 15 42.54 14.92 1.90
N THR A 16 42.21 15.95 2.68
CA THR A 16 41.22 15.83 3.75
C THR A 16 39.87 15.66 3.09
N ILE A 17 39.51 14.40 2.81
CA ILE A 17 38.12 14.05 2.53
C ILE A 17 37.39 14.33 3.84
N ASN A 18 36.67 15.45 3.91
CA ASN A 18 35.69 15.69 4.94
C ASN A 18 34.55 14.70 4.70
N SER A 19 34.74 13.43 5.08
CA SER A 19 33.59 12.55 5.27
C SER A 19 32.85 13.10 6.48
N LEU A 20 31.62 13.56 6.27
CA LEU A 20 30.69 13.76 7.37
C LEU A 20 30.78 12.53 8.29
N PRO A 21 30.78 12.68 9.62
CA PRO A 21 30.88 11.55 10.52
C PRO A 21 29.67 10.64 10.30
N GLN A 22 29.89 9.57 9.54
CA GLN A 22 28.90 8.53 9.31
C GLN A 22 28.64 7.89 10.66
N LYS A 23 27.43 8.00 11.20
CA LYS A 23 27.06 7.44 12.52
C LYS A 23 27.03 5.90 12.54
N TYR A 24 27.45 5.25 11.46
CA TYR A 24 27.47 3.82 11.33
C TYR A 24 28.66 3.34 10.50
N GLN A 25 29.06 2.10 10.76
CA GLN A 25 30.05 1.35 10.02
C GLN A 25 29.47 -0.02 9.69
N ILE A 26 29.45 -0.37 8.40
CA ILE A 26 29.10 -1.72 7.95
C ILE A 26 30.31 -2.61 8.21
N LEU A 27 30.18 -3.57 9.12
CA LEU A 27 31.24 -4.52 9.47
C LEU A 27 31.25 -5.71 8.50
N GLU A 28 30.06 -6.14 8.10
CA GLU A 28 29.87 -7.26 7.18
C GLU A 28 28.56 -7.06 6.42
N LYS A 29 28.52 -7.46 5.15
CA LYS A 29 27.32 -7.36 4.31
C LYS A 29 27.38 -8.39 3.19
N ASN A 30 26.27 -9.08 2.95
CA ASN A 30 26.05 -9.94 1.79
C ASN A 30 24.55 -9.96 1.44
N ALA A 31 24.15 -10.84 0.51
CA ALA A 31 22.76 -10.95 0.06
C ALA A 31 21.76 -11.41 1.15
N GLU A 32 22.23 -11.98 2.26
CA GLU A 32 21.38 -12.56 3.32
C GLU A 32 21.27 -11.64 4.55
N TYR A 33 22.36 -10.99 4.93
CA TYR A 33 22.43 -10.17 6.14
C TYR A 33 23.44 -9.02 6.05
N ALA A 34 23.29 -8.08 6.99
CA ALA A 34 24.30 -7.07 7.29
C ALA A 34 24.56 -6.99 8.80
N VAL A 35 25.82 -6.81 9.17
CA VAL A 35 26.26 -6.48 10.53
C VAL A 35 26.71 -5.03 10.53
N ILE A 36 26.04 -4.21 11.31
CA ILE A 36 26.20 -2.75 11.30
C ILE A 36 26.46 -2.27 12.72
N LYS A 37 27.57 -1.55 12.91
CA LYS A 37 27.90 -0.88 14.16
C LYS A 37 27.50 0.58 14.06
N PHE A 38 26.72 1.06 15.01
CA PHE A 38 26.31 2.46 15.15
C PHE A 38 27.09 3.14 16.26
N ASP A 39 27.49 4.39 16.07
CA ASP A 39 28.14 5.26 17.06
C ASP A 39 27.18 6.41 17.45
N PHE A 40 26.92 6.50 18.74
CA PHE A 40 25.95 7.41 19.35
C PHE A 40 26.57 8.31 20.42
N ARG A 41 27.91 8.43 20.49
CA ARG A 41 28.56 9.29 21.48
C ARG A 41 28.05 10.74 21.41
N ASP A 42 27.90 11.25 20.20
CA ASP A 42 27.40 12.60 19.89
C ASP A 42 25.93 12.60 19.44
N PHE A 43 25.16 11.53 19.71
CA PHE A 43 23.74 11.46 19.36
C PHE A 43 22.86 12.08 20.44
N ALA A 44 22.06 13.06 20.02
CA ALA A 44 21.06 13.81 20.79
C ALA A 44 21.52 14.23 22.20
N GLU A 45 21.92 15.49 22.35
CA GLU A 45 22.43 16.00 23.62
C GLU A 45 21.30 16.13 24.66
N MET A 46 21.50 15.53 25.85
CA MET A 46 20.61 15.69 27.00
C MET A 46 20.73 17.10 27.59
N ARG A 47 19.61 17.79 27.70
CA ARG A 47 19.51 19.13 28.30
C ARG A 47 18.45 19.14 29.37
N ASP A 48 18.62 20.03 30.34
CA ASP A 48 17.65 20.25 31.40
C ASP A 48 16.77 21.46 31.10
N THR A 49 15.51 21.39 31.51
CA THR A 49 14.52 22.46 31.43
C THR A 49 13.66 22.49 32.70
N ILE A 50 12.90 23.57 32.89
CA ILE A 50 11.97 23.72 34.01
C ILE A 50 10.58 23.96 33.43
N VAL A 51 9.62 23.12 33.83
CA VAL A 51 8.20 23.26 33.47
C VAL A 51 7.39 23.15 34.77
N ASN A 52 6.51 24.11 35.03
CA ASN A 52 5.69 24.17 36.26
C ASN A 52 6.50 23.99 37.56
N GLY A 53 7.68 24.62 37.64
CA GLY A 53 8.57 24.56 38.80
C GLY A 53 9.27 23.21 39.01
N ARG A 54 9.11 22.25 38.09
CA ARG A 54 9.76 20.94 38.14
C ARG A 54 10.85 20.86 37.07
N LYS A 55 11.99 20.28 37.43
CA LYS A 55 13.11 20.05 36.52
C LYS A 55 12.84 18.81 35.67
N PHE A 56 12.97 18.96 34.36
CA PHE A 56 12.88 17.87 33.39
C PHE A 56 14.14 17.79 32.53
N THR A 57 14.35 16.64 31.92
CA THR A 57 15.34 16.41 30.89
C THR A 57 14.64 16.24 29.55
N TRP A 58 15.21 16.85 28.52
CA TRP A 58 14.79 16.72 27.13
C TRP A 58 16.03 16.54 26.25
N PHE A 59 15.84 16.13 25.00
CA PHE A 59 16.94 15.87 24.09
C PHE A 59 16.93 16.87 22.94
N SER A 60 18.10 17.47 22.69
CA SER A 60 18.30 18.41 21.59
C SER A 60 19.10 17.77 20.46
N GLY A 61 18.88 18.24 19.23
CA GLY A 61 19.60 17.76 18.04
C GLY A 61 18.79 16.79 17.18
N GLU A 62 19.51 16.06 16.32
CA GLU A 62 18.92 15.15 15.33
C GLU A 62 18.55 13.82 15.99
N GLY A 63 17.24 13.61 16.17
CA GLY A 63 16.64 12.37 16.62
C GLY A 63 15.23 12.24 16.06
N MET A 64 14.78 11.02 15.85
CA MET A 64 13.39 10.73 15.47
C MET A 64 12.59 10.32 16.70
N TYR A 65 11.29 10.59 16.65
CA TYR A 65 10.40 10.43 17.78
C TYR A 65 9.21 9.56 17.37
N PHE A 66 9.33 8.25 17.60
CA PHE A 66 8.23 7.30 17.43
C PHE A 66 7.46 7.18 18.75
N ILE A 67 6.82 8.28 19.16
CA ILE A 67 6.24 8.45 20.50
C ILE A 67 4.76 8.82 20.42
N LYS A 68 4.01 8.41 21.44
CA LYS A 68 2.59 8.76 21.64
C LYS A 68 2.45 9.84 22.69
N ALA A 69 1.29 10.50 22.71
CA ALA A 69 0.96 11.48 23.73
C ALA A 69 1.09 10.87 25.13
N GLY A 70 1.78 11.57 26.02
CA GLY A 70 2.04 11.17 27.40
C GLY A 70 3.27 10.29 27.61
N GLU A 71 3.87 9.72 26.56
CA GLU A 71 5.08 8.91 26.67
C GLU A 71 6.33 9.79 26.88
N PRO A 72 7.40 9.28 27.53
CA PRO A 72 8.68 9.99 27.63
C PRO A 72 9.24 10.38 26.25
N THR A 73 9.60 11.64 26.08
CA THR A 73 10.18 12.15 24.83
C THR A 73 11.63 11.71 24.68
N ILE A 74 11.85 10.53 24.11
CA ILE A 74 13.18 9.92 23.93
C ILE A 74 13.49 9.82 22.43
N PRO A 75 14.64 10.34 21.98
CA PRO A 75 15.03 10.27 20.59
C PRO A 75 15.53 8.87 20.22
N GLU A 76 15.12 8.45 19.04
CA GLU A 76 15.52 7.21 18.39
C GLU A 76 16.25 7.52 17.08
N TYR A 77 16.97 6.53 16.57
CA TYR A 77 17.70 6.64 15.31
C TYR A 77 17.18 5.56 14.35
N SER A 78 16.85 5.91 13.12
CA SER A 78 16.47 4.90 12.11
C SER A 78 17.34 5.03 10.89
N VAL A 79 17.69 3.87 10.36
CA VAL A 79 18.21 3.70 9.00
C VAL A 79 17.31 2.71 8.29
N SER A 80 17.45 2.61 6.96
CA SER A 80 16.64 1.69 6.18
C SER A 80 17.50 0.68 5.44
N LEU A 81 16.94 -0.51 5.24
CA LEU A 81 17.52 -1.57 4.42
C LEU A 81 16.51 -1.94 3.33
N GLY A 82 16.98 -2.12 2.10
CA GLY A 82 16.18 -2.79 1.09
C GLY A 82 16.04 -4.26 1.48
N ILE A 83 14.90 -4.85 1.14
CA ILE A 83 14.60 -6.27 1.41
C ILE A 83 13.93 -6.90 0.19
N ASN A 84 13.91 -8.22 0.13
CA ASN A 84 13.08 -8.92 -0.85
C ASN A 84 11.58 -8.81 -0.48
N TYR A 85 10.71 -8.90 -1.48
CA TYR A 85 9.25 -8.87 -1.30
C TYR A 85 8.73 -9.95 -0.35
N ASN A 86 9.32 -11.12 -0.35
CA ASN A 86 8.93 -12.25 0.50
C ASN A 86 9.83 -12.39 1.74
N ALA A 87 10.60 -11.35 2.08
CA ALA A 87 11.46 -11.38 3.25
C ALA A 87 10.67 -11.28 4.55
N ASN A 88 11.09 -12.08 5.54
CA ASN A 88 10.73 -11.99 6.95
C ASN A 88 11.99 -11.62 7.75
N PRO A 89 12.35 -10.33 7.76
CA PRO A 89 13.61 -9.89 8.33
C PRO A 89 13.64 -10.07 9.85
N LYS A 90 14.83 -10.34 10.40
CA LYS A 90 15.08 -10.48 11.83
C LYS A 90 16.25 -9.61 12.25
N ILE A 91 16.20 -9.13 13.49
CA ILE A 91 17.26 -8.31 14.07
C ILE A 91 17.79 -8.92 15.36
N GLN A 92 19.11 -8.85 15.54
CA GLN A 92 19.80 -9.32 16.73
C GLN A 92 20.80 -8.26 17.19
N ILE A 93 20.87 -8.02 18.51
CA ILE A 93 21.91 -7.20 19.11
C ILE A 93 23.16 -8.06 19.30
N ILE A 94 24.27 -7.70 18.65
CA ILE A 94 25.54 -8.43 18.72
C ILE A 94 26.40 -7.89 19.86
N ALA A 95 26.47 -6.56 19.99
CA ALA A 95 27.25 -5.90 21.02
C ALA A 95 26.65 -4.52 21.33
N SER A 96 26.91 -4.02 22.53
CA SER A 96 26.55 -2.66 22.89
C SER A 96 27.50 -2.12 23.97
N GLU A 97 27.88 -0.86 23.85
CA GLU A 97 28.65 -0.14 24.87
C GLU A 97 27.75 0.91 25.50
N LYS A 98 27.65 0.94 26.83
CA LYS A 98 26.68 1.80 27.53
C LYS A 98 27.25 2.43 28.79
N GLY A 99 26.69 3.60 29.11
CA GLY A 99 26.84 4.29 30.38
C GLY A 99 25.48 4.54 31.03
N ARG A 100 25.51 5.04 32.26
CA ARG A 100 24.31 5.30 33.06
C ARG A 100 24.33 6.73 33.59
N VAL A 101 23.16 7.35 33.60
CA VAL A 101 22.92 8.68 34.15
C VAL A 101 21.72 8.63 35.07
N ASP A 102 21.94 8.98 36.34
CA ASP A 102 20.92 8.91 37.38
C ASP A 102 20.15 10.23 37.56
N ASN A 103 19.04 10.14 38.29
CA ASN A 103 18.22 11.28 38.75
C ASN A 103 17.72 12.17 37.60
N ARG A 104 17.18 11.54 36.55
CA ARG A 104 16.61 12.20 35.37
C ARG A 104 15.11 12.00 35.32
N PHE A 105 14.38 13.04 34.93
CA PHE A 105 12.94 12.99 34.74
C PHE A 105 12.60 13.49 33.34
N ILE A 106 12.23 12.58 32.44
CA ILE A 106 12.03 12.92 31.03
C ILE A 106 10.68 13.61 30.84
N LEU A 107 10.67 14.65 30.00
CA LEU A 107 9.47 15.39 29.66
C LEU A 107 8.49 14.49 28.86
N PRO A 108 7.20 14.38 29.25
CA PRO A 108 6.24 13.63 28.47
C PRO A 108 5.90 14.36 27.18
N PHE A 109 5.67 13.60 26.11
CA PHE A 109 5.28 14.15 24.83
C PHE A 109 3.86 14.68 24.87
N THR A 110 3.65 15.90 24.38
CA THR A 110 2.33 16.53 24.32
C THR A 110 1.97 16.77 22.86
N LEU A 111 0.81 16.26 22.43
CA LEU A 111 0.24 16.62 21.13
C LEU A 111 -0.23 18.07 21.21
N ILE A 112 0.36 18.93 20.40
CA ILE A 112 -0.09 20.31 20.26
C ILE A 112 -1.23 20.28 19.25
N ASP A 113 -2.48 20.20 19.73
CA ASP A 113 -3.63 20.62 18.93
C ASP A 113 -3.77 22.14 19.05
N SER A 114 -3.56 22.84 17.95
CA SER A 114 -3.61 24.31 17.85
C SER A 114 -4.94 24.92 18.34
N LEU A 115 -6.02 24.15 18.45
CA LEU A 115 -7.34 24.64 18.83
C LEU A 115 -7.68 24.45 20.32
N THR A 116 -6.94 23.63 21.07
CA THR A 116 -7.25 23.29 22.48
C THR A 116 -6.00 23.26 23.37
N PHE A 117 -4.89 23.86 22.94
CA PHE A 117 -3.64 23.82 23.68
C PHE A 117 -3.74 24.61 25.00
N GLU A 118 -3.76 23.88 26.12
CA GLU A 118 -3.50 24.42 27.45
C GLU A 118 -2.03 24.16 27.82
N PRO A 119 -1.13 25.18 27.72
CA PRO A 119 0.31 25.01 27.90
C PRO A 119 0.75 24.44 29.24
N ASP A 120 -0.11 24.53 30.26
CA ASP A 120 0.25 24.23 31.64
C ASP A 120 -0.06 22.80 32.07
N GLN A 121 -0.74 21.99 31.24
CA GLN A 121 -1.14 20.63 31.61
C GLN A 121 -0.26 19.57 30.93
N LEU A 122 0.79 19.13 31.65
CA LEU A 122 1.54 17.94 31.25
C LEU A 122 0.69 16.68 31.44
N PHE A 123 0.37 16.01 30.33
CA PHE A 123 -0.24 14.69 30.33
C PHE A 123 0.84 13.62 30.45
N TYR A 124 0.69 12.68 31.38
CA TYR A 124 1.61 11.55 31.56
C TYR A 124 0.86 10.26 31.25
N ASP A 125 1.45 9.43 30.40
CA ASP A 125 1.03 8.05 30.28
C ASP A 125 1.37 7.34 31.60
N LYS A 126 0.33 7.02 32.37
CA LYS A 126 0.48 6.40 33.69
C LYS A 126 1.03 4.98 33.59
N ASP A 127 0.77 4.26 32.51
CA ASP A 127 1.23 2.88 32.34
C ASP A 127 2.73 2.86 32.04
N VAL A 128 3.26 3.89 31.38
CA VAL A 128 4.69 4.07 31.18
C VAL A 128 5.37 4.66 32.43
N TYR A 129 4.91 5.81 32.92
CA TYR A 129 5.60 6.54 34.01
C TYR A 129 5.55 5.86 35.39
N ASN A 130 4.63 4.92 35.61
CA ASN A 130 4.60 4.10 36.82
C ASN A 130 5.21 2.70 36.62
N SER A 131 5.83 2.43 35.47
CA SER A 131 6.48 1.15 35.17
C SER A 131 7.94 1.17 35.59
N ASP A 132 8.36 0.20 36.41
CA ASP A 132 9.78 -0.04 36.71
C ASP A 132 10.43 -0.85 35.58
N LYS A 133 10.43 -0.28 34.38
CA LYS A 133 10.95 -0.90 33.14
C LYS A 133 11.57 0.17 32.25
N ASN A 134 12.55 -0.25 31.45
CA ASN A 134 13.15 0.61 30.43
C ASN A 134 12.15 0.92 29.32
N PHE A 135 12.09 2.19 28.92
CA PHE A 135 11.35 2.73 27.80
C PHE A 135 12.30 3.48 26.85
N PRO A 136 12.28 3.20 25.53
CA PRO A 136 11.70 2.01 24.91
C PRO A 136 12.33 0.72 25.46
N ASN A 137 11.60 -0.40 25.43
CA ASN A 137 12.06 -1.66 26.02
C ASN A 137 13.19 -2.32 25.21
N GLY A 138 13.09 -2.31 23.88
CA GLY A 138 14.10 -2.86 22.98
C GLY A 138 15.17 -1.83 22.61
N LEU A 139 16.39 -2.31 22.32
CA LEU A 139 17.49 -1.47 21.79
C LEU A 139 17.45 -1.32 20.27
N ALA A 140 16.83 -2.28 19.59
CA ALA A 140 16.60 -2.22 18.17
C ALA A 140 15.31 -2.97 17.82
N ARG A 141 14.60 -2.49 16.81
CA ARG A 141 13.40 -3.14 16.28
C ARG A 141 13.27 -2.89 14.77
N LEU A 142 12.52 -3.77 14.13
CA LEU A 142 12.11 -3.64 12.74
C LEU A 142 10.65 -3.21 12.74
N GLU A 143 10.36 -2.00 12.27
CA GLU A 143 9.01 -1.44 12.26
C GLU A 143 8.83 -0.56 11.03
N GLY A 144 7.59 -0.42 10.55
CA GLY A 144 7.27 0.49 9.46
C GLY A 144 7.78 0.01 8.10
N ARG A 145 7.75 -1.29 7.81
CA ARG A 145 8.00 -1.82 6.45
C ARG A 145 7.09 -1.11 5.44
N TYR A 146 7.65 -0.69 4.31
CA TYR A 146 6.89 -0.03 3.25
C TYR A 146 7.42 -0.39 1.85
N SER A 147 6.55 -0.23 0.86
CA SER A 147 6.91 -0.33 -0.55
C SER A 147 7.11 1.06 -1.13
N PHE A 148 8.15 1.25 -1.94
CA PHE A 148 8.32 2.42 -2.77
C PHE A 148 8.49 1.99 -4.21
N ARG A 149 7.51 2.29 -5.06
CA ARG A 149 7.42 1.83 -6.45
C ARG A 149 7.64 0.31 -6.54
N PHE A 150 8.80 -0.12 -7.07
CA PHE A 150 9.15 -1.51 -7.32
C PHE A 150 10.15 -2.07 -6.31
N ALA A 151 10.29 -1.45 -5.13
CA ALA A 151 11.19 -1.92 -4.07
C ALA A 151 10.50 -1.96 -2.71
N GLU A 152 10.99 -2.85 -1.84
CA GLU A 152 10.56 -2.99 -0.45
C GLU A 152 11.66 -2.55 0.49
N VAL A 153 11.27 -1.78 1.51
CA VAL A 153 12.19 -1.16 2.45
C VAL A 153 11.76 -1.49 3.87
N GLN A 154 12.74 -1.89 4.68
CA GLN A 154 12.60 -2.16 6.10
C GLN A 154 13.41 -1.14 6.91
N PRO A 155 12.76 -0.24 7.64
CA PRO A 155 13.42 0.57 8.65
C PRO A 155 13.94 -0.29 9.81
N VAL A 156 15.13 0.06 10.28
CA VAL A 156 15.80 -0.46 11.46
C VAL A 156 15.86 0.68 12.47
N ILE A 157 15.00 0.62 13.48
CA ILE A 157 14.91 1.64 14.54
C ILE A 157 15.78 1.19 15.70
N LEU A 158 16.65 2.08 16.17
CA LEU A 158 17.56 1.91 17.28
C LEU A 158 17.19 2.89 18.38
N SER A 159 17.37 2.46 19.63
CA SER A 159 17.08 3.26 20.82
C SER A 159 18.39 3.53 21.59
N PRO A 160 19.14 4.60 21.24
CA PRO A 160 20.41 4.93 21.91
C PRO A 160 20.23 5.35 23.38
N TYR A 161 19.01 5.69 23.77
CA TYR A 161 18.63 6.02 25.13
C TYR A 161 17.50 5.10 25.57
N GLN A 162 17.61 4.57 26.79
CA GLN A 162 16.51 3.90 27.48
C GLN A 162 16.32 4.54 28.84
N TYR A 163 15.08 4.77 29.24
CA TYR A 163 14.71 5.44 30.47
C TYR A 163 13.85 4.54 31.34
N ASN A 164 14.16 4.46 32.63
CA ASN A 164 13.28 3.87 33.62
C ASN A 164 12.62 5.00 34.44
N PRO A 165 11.30 5.20 34.33
CA PRO A 165 10.59 6.26 35.04
C PRO A 165 10.57 6.15 36.57
N VAL A 166 10.56 4.93 37.10
CA VAL A 166 10.50 4.66 38.55
C VAL A 166 11.87 4.89 39.19
N SER A 167 12.92 4.29 38.64
CA SER A 167 14.29 4.47 39.17
C SER A 167 14.91 5.82 38.78
N ARG A 168 14.33 6.51 37.77
CA ARG A 168 14.82 7.77 37.21
C ARG A 168 16.22 7.68 36.60
N GLU A 169 16.49 6.53 35.99
CA GLU A 169 17.77 6.20 35.37
C GLU A 169 17.66 6.26 33.85
N ILE A 170 18.65 6.86 33.20
CA ILE A 170 18.83 6.79 31.75
C ILE A 170 20.05 5.92 31.46
N VAL A 171 19.87 4.89 30.63
CA VAL A 171 20.95 4.13 30.01
C VAL A 171 21.25 4.77 28.67
N LYS A 172 22.47 5.31 28.50
CA LYS A 172 22.97 5.85 27.23
C LYS A 172 23.87 4.81 26.57
N TYR A 173 23.56 4.43 25.35
CA TYR A 173 24.38 3.55 24.53
C TYR A 173 25.32 4.40 23.67
N ASN A 174 26.63 4.25 23.88
CA ASN A 174 27.66 4.89 23.05
C ASN A 174 27.79 4.20 21.69
N SER A 175 27.58 2.88 21.67
CA SER A 175 27.51 2.12 20.42
C SER A 175 26.55 0.95 20.52
N ILE A 176 25.93 0.61 19.40
CA ILE A 176 25.08 -0.57 19.24
C ILE A 176 25.50 -1.27 17.95
N THR A 177 25.86 -2.54 18.03
CA THR A 177 26.11 -3.40 16.87
C THR A 177 24.94 -4.33 16.69
N VAL A 178 24.32 -4.30 15.52
CA VAL A 178 23.19 -5.16 15.17
C VAL A 178 23.54 -6.03 13.97
N ARG A 179 22.96 -7.22 13.95
CA ARG A 179 22.86 -8.05 12.76
C ARG A 179 21.40 -8.00 12.29
N VAL A 180 21.20 -7.66 11.03
CA VAL A 180 19.89 -7.74 10.38
C VAL A 180 19.95 -8.80 9.30
N ASP A 181 19.22 -9.87 9.49
CA ASP A 181 19.00 -10.91 8.49
C ASP A 181 17.78 -10.49 7.66
N PHE A 182 17.95 -10.15 6.38
CA PHE A 182 16.91 -9.51 5.57
C PHE A 182 16.44 -10.32 4.35
N ASN A 183 17.03 -11.48 4.07
CA ASN A 183 16.59 -12.36 2.99
C ASN A 183 16.03 -13.70 3.48
N ASN A 184 15.61 -13.78 4.74
CA ASN A 184 14.90 -14.96 5.24
C ASN A 184 13.49 -15.02 4.61
N GLN A 185 13.35 -15.75 3.51
CA GLN A 185 12.12 -15.77 2.72
C GLN A 185 11.04 -16.67 3.35
N TYR A 186 9.79 -16.23 3.30
CA TYR A 186 8.63 -17.10 3.51
C TYR A 186 8.01 -17.47 2.16
N ASN A 187 7.37 -18.64 2.11
CA ASN A 187 6.69 -19.07 0.90
C ASN A 187 5.42 -18.22 0.74
N ASP A 188 5.33 -17.49 -0.37
CA ASP A 188 4.13 -16.77 -0.76
C ASP A 188 3.63 -17.25 -2.12
N GLY A 189 2.43 -16.79 -2.47
CA GLY A 189 1.79 -17.14 -3.74
C GLY A 189 2.18 -16.25 -4.91
N PHE A 190 3.36 -15.61 -4.92
CA PHE A 190 3.80 -14.75 -6.03
C PHE A 190 5.27 -14.97 -6.43
N THR A 191 5.63 -14.54 -7.63
CA THR A 191 7.00 -14.36 -8.09
C THR A 191 7.29 -12.88 -8.25
N VAL A 192 8.56 -12.51 -8.17
CA VAL A 192 9.01 -11.14 -8.46
C VAL A 192 9.68 -11.16 -9.82
N GLN A 193 9.10 -10.43 -10.78
CA GLN A 193 9.73 -10.20 -12.07
C GLN A 193 10.60 -8.94 -11.99
N GLY A 194 11.90 -9.09 -12.25
CA GLY A 194 12.84 -7.96 -12.24
C GLY A 194 12.51 -6.92 -13.30
N ILE A 195 12.59 -5.64 -12.94
CA ILE A 195 12.33 -4.50 -13.82
C ILE A 195 13.44 -3.46 -13.66
N GLU A 196 13.79 -2.81 -14.78
CA GLU A 196 14.66 -1.64 -14.77
C GLU A 196 13.83 -0.36 -14.60
N ASP A 197 13.99 0.31 -13.46
CA ASP A 197 13.34 1.59 -13.19
C ASP A 197 14.30 2.57 -12.50
N VAL A 198 14.65 3.64 -13.21
CA VAL A 198 15.67 4.60 -12.79
C VAL A 198 15.31 5.29 -11.48
N ALA A 199 14.05 5.72 -11.31
CA ALA A 199 13.68 6.46 -10.09
C ALA A 199 13.61 5.56 -8.84
N THR A 200 13.31 4.26 -8.98
CA THR A 200 13.45 3.30 -7.87
C THR A 200 14.93 3.13 -7.51
N LEU A 201 15.82 3.04 -8.50
CA LEU A 201 17.25 2.89 -8.28
C LEU A 201 17.86 4.13 -7.58
N GLU A 202 17.54 5.33 -8.04
CA GLU A 202 17.97 6.60 -7.42
C GLU A 202 17.45 6.74 -5.98
N PHE A 203 16.20 6.35 -5.75
CA PHE A 203 15.64 6.31 -4.40
C PHE A 203 16.43 5.37 -3.49
N LEU A 204 16.63 4.11 -3.91
CA LEU A 204 17.35 3.12 -3.10
C LEU A 204 18.80 3.55 -2.82
N GLN A 205 19.48 4.17 -3.78
CA GLN A 205 20.86 4.63 -3.60
C GLN A 205 21.03 5.59 -2.42
N ASN A 206 20.01 6.39 -2.12
CA ASN A 206 20.03 7.38 -1.05
C ASN A 206 19.27 6.93 0.20
N ALA A 207 18.32 5.99 0.07
CA ALA A 207 17.44 5.59 1.14
C ALA A 207 17.94 4.40 1.96
N VAL A 208 18.73 3.48 1.39
CA VAL A 208 19.07 2.21 2.06
C VAL A 208 20.57 1.97 2.22
N LEU A 209 20.96 1.30 3.31
CA LEU A 209 22.38 1.02 3.59
C LEU A 209 22.97 -0.13 2.75
N ASN A 210 22.12 -1.02 2.24
CA ASN A 210 22.49 -2.21 1.45
C ASN A 210 22.12 -2.06 -0.03
N PHE A 211 22.39 -0.89 -0.61
CA PHE A 211 22.02 -0.58 -2.00
C PHE A 211 22.51 -1.63 -3.02
N ASP A 212 23.75 -2.11 -2.89
CA ASP A 212 24.34 -3.08 -3.82
C ASP A 212 23.54 -4.39 -3.91
N GLU A 213 22.93 -4.81 -2.81
CA GLU A 213 22.05 -5.96 -2.74
C GLU A 213 20.63 -5.59 -3.15
N ALA A 214 20.11 -4.48 -2.63
CA ALA A 214 18.74 -4.02 -2.81
C ALA A 214 18.37 -3.75 -4.28
N LYS A 215 19.32 -3.27 -5.09
CA LYS A 215 19.10 -3.04 -6.53
C LYS A 215 18.72 -4.32 -7.29
N ASN A 216 19.09 -5.49 -6.78
CA ASN A 216 18.78 -6.78 -7.40
C ASN A 216 17.37 -7.29 -7.03
N TRP A 217 16.66 -6.61 -6.11
CA TRP A 217 15.31 -6.98 -5.67
C TRP A 217 14.22 -6.05 -6.20
N ILE A 218 14.58 -5.13 -7.11
CA ILE A 218 13.63 -4.27 -7.80
C ILE A 218 12.76 -5.15 -8.71
N GLY A 219 11.44 -5.09 -8.56
CA GLY A 219 10.54 -5.84 -9.44
C GLY A 219 9.05 -5.71 -9.13
N GLU A 220 8.25 -6.39 -9.94
CA GLU A 220 6.80 -6.48 -9.80
C GLU A 220 6.37 -7.86 -9.29
N LYS A 221 5.40 -7.88 -8.37
CA LYS A 221 4.73 -9.13 -7.95
C LYS A 221 3.84 -9.67 -9.07
N LYS A 222 4.02 -10.94 -9.45
CA LYS A 222 3.14 -11.71 -10.34
C LYS A 222 2.61 -12.91 -9.56
N ASN A 223 1.30 -13.14 -9.54
CA ASN A 223 0.75 -14.24 -8.73
C ASN A 223 1.10 -15.61 -9.33
N LEU A 224 1.58 -16.54 -8.51
CA LEU A 224 1.86 -17.94 -8.87
C LEU A 224 0.59 -18.73 -9.24
N LYS A 225 -0.60 -18.22 -8.87
CA LYS A 225 -1.89 -18.80 -9.26
C LYS A 225 -2.32 -18.45 -10.68
N ASP A 226 -1.61 -17.56 -11.35
CA ASP A 226 -1.76 -17.33 -12.79
C ASP A 226 -0.96 -18.38 -13.60
N GLY A 227 -1.05 -19.64 -13.17
CA GLY A 227 -0.57 -20.83 -13.88
C GLY A 227 -1.49 -21.25 -15.04
N VAL A 228 -2.49 -20.44 -15.35
CA VAL A 228 -2.98 -20.34 -16.72
C VAL A 228 -2.27 -19.13 -17.27
N ALA A 229 -1.43 -19.32 -18.29
CA ALA A 229 -1.11 -18.24 -19.18
C ALA A 229 -2.45 -17.68 -19.67
N VAL A 230 -2.95 -16.63 -19.02
CA VAL A 230 -3.72 -15.64 -19.73
C VAL A 230 -2.67 -15.07 -20.66
N GLN A 231 -2.53 -15.69 -21.85
CA GLN A 231 -2.42 -14.87 -23.04
C GLN A 231 -3.38 -13.73 -22.76
N SER A 232 -2.84 -12.54 -22.54
CA SER A 232 -3.62 -11.34 -22.70
C SER A 232 -4.05 -11.40 -24.14
N ASP A 233 -5.14 -12.13 -24.39
CA ASP A 233 -5.87 -12.12 -25.63
C ASP A 233 -6.47 -10.72 -25.59
N ASN A 234 -5.66 -9.77 -26.05
CA ASN A 234 -6.04 -8.38 -26.13
C ASN A 234 -7.21 -8.40 -27.10
N TRP A 235 -8.42 -8.43 -26.56
CA TRP A 235 -9.65 -8.56 -27.33
C TRP A 235 -9.78 -7.44 -28.37
N TYR A 236 -9.05 -6.33 -28.15
CA TYR A 236 -8.97 -5.21 -29.06
C TYR A 236 -7.98 -5.48 -30.21
N ASN A 237 -8.53 -5.61 -31.41
CA ASN A 237 -7.80 -5.59 -32.68
C ASN A 237 -8.16 -4.30 -33.46
N PRO A 238 -7.21 -3.39 -33.75
CA PRO A 238 -7.47 -2.12 -34.42
C PRO A 238 -7.96 -2.23 -35.87
N ASP A 239 -7.76 -3.39 -36.52
CA ASP A 239 -8.20 -3.62 -37.89
C ASP A 239 -9.70 -3.99 -37.99
N LYS A 240 -10.37 -4.13 -36.84
CA LYS A 240 -11.81 -4.45 -36.74
C LYS A 240 -12.65 -3.24 -36.41
N GLN A 241 -13.91 -3.30 -36.80
CA GLN A 241 -14.90 -2.29 -36.46
C GLN A 241 -15.54 -2.56 -35.10
N TYR A 242 -15.65 -1.50 -34.28
CA TYR A 242 -16.31 -1.54 -32.98
C TYR A 242 -17.30 -0.40 -32.80
N PHE A 243 -18.38 -0.70 -32.08
CA PHE A 243 -19.37 0.27 -31.64
C PHE A 243 -19.28 0.40 -30.12
N LYS A 244 -19.22 1.64 -29.63
CA LYS A 244 -19.27 1.92 -28.19
C LYS A 244 -20.72 1.96 -27.73
N LEU A 245 -21.03 1.13 -26.74
CA LEU A 245 -22.32 1.13 -26.06
C LEU A 245 -22.11 1.75 -24.67
N PHE A 246 -22.80 2.84 -24.37
CA PHE A 246 -22.69 3.55 -23.10
C PHE A 246 -23.84 3.17 -22.18
N LEU A 247 -23.55 2.44 -21.10
CA LEU A 247 -24.55 1.91 -20.17
C LEU A 247 -24.36 2.52 -18.78
N ASN A 248 -25.42 3.03 -18.16
CA ASN A 248 -25.34 3.69 -16.85
C ASN A 248 -26.01 2.88 -15.72
N LYS A 249 -26.68 1.77 -16.04
CA LYS A 249 -27.37 0.91 -15.08
C LYS A 249 -27.02 -0.54 -15.32
N LYS A 250 -27.06 -1.33 -14.26
CA LYS A 250 -27.03 -2.78 -14.35
C LYS A 250 -28.41 -3.30 -14.76
N ASP A 251 -28.54 -3.79 -15.99
CA ASP A 251 -29.83 -4.23 -16.55
C ASP A 251 -29.63 -5.16 -17.77
N VAL A 252 -30.72 -5.68 -18.29
CA VAL A 252 -30.79 -6.44 -19.55
C VAL A 252 -31.02 -5.47 -20.70
N TYR A 253 -30.09 -5.46 -21.66
CA TYR A 253 -30.14 -4.57 -22.82
C TYR A 253 -30.44 -5.35 -24.09
N LYS A 254 -31.21 -4.72 -24.98
CA LYS A 254 -31.51 -5.19 -26.33
C LYS A 254 -30.82 -4.27 -27.34
N LEU A 255 -30.09 -4.87 -28.28
CA LEU A 255 -29.45 -4.17 -29.39
C LEU A 255 -29.96 -4.75 -30.70
N THR A 256 -30.66 -3.93 -31.48
CA THR A 256 -31.28 -4.35 -32.75
C THR A 256 -30.35 -4.12 -33.93
N TYR A 257 -30.57 -4.87 -35.01
CA TYR A 257 -29.90 -4.66 -36.29
C TYR A 257 -30.11 -3.22 -36.80
N ASP A 258 -31.34 -2.72 -36.74
CA ASP A 258 -31.69 -1.41 -37.29
C ASP A 258 -31.00 -0.26 -36.52
N GLU A 259 -30.85 -0.38 -35.19
CA GLU A 259 -30.06 0.57 -34.39
C GLU A 259 -28.59 0.58 -34.77
N LEU A 260 -28.01 -0.58 -35.04
CA LEU A 260 -26.61 -0.69 -35.47
C LEU A 260 -26.39 -0.11 -36.86
N VAL A 261 -27.32 -0.35 -37.80
CA VAL A 261 -27.29 0.28 -39.13
C VAL A 261 -27.41 1.80 -39.03
N ALA A 262 -28.32 2.30 -38.19
CA ALA A 262 -28.45 3.74 -37.92
C ALA A 262 -27.17 4.34 -37.31
N ALA A 263 -26.42 3.54 -36.53
CA ALA A 263 -25.12 3.91 -35.98
C ALA A 263 -23.94 3.79 -36.97
N GLY A 264 -24.19 3.33 -38.21
CA GLY A 264 -23.18 3.21 -39.26
C GLY A 264 -22.64 1.80 -39.51
N MET A 265 -23.33 0.74 -39.07
CA MET A 265 -23.00 -0.63 -39.43
C MET A 265 -23.28 -0.87 -40.93
N PRO A 266 -22.32 -1.42 -41.70
CA PRO A 266 -22.49 -1.66 -43.12
C PRO A 266 -23.55 -2.74 -43.39
N THR A 267 -24.48 -2.47 -44.31
CA THR A 267 -25.57 -3.38 -44.69
C THR A 267 -25.23 -4.33 -45.84
N ASP A 268 -24.12 -4.06 -46.55
CA ASP A 268 -23.65 -4.83 -47.70
C ASP A 268 -22.75 -6.03 -47.30
N ARG A 269 -22.37 -6.12 -46.02
CA ARG A 269 -21.53 -7.20 -45.49
C ARG A 269 -22.36 -8.41 -45.05
N ASN A 270 -21.81 -9.60 -45.27
CA ASN A 270 -22.37 -10.86 -44.78
C ASN A 270 -22.04 -11.05 -43.28
N ILE A 271 -22.81 -10.40 -42.41
CA ILE A 271 -22.64 -10.47 -40.96
C ILE A 271 -23.24 -11.77 -40.42
N ARG A 272 -22.39 -12.67 -39.92
CA ARG A 272 -22.82 -13.96 -39.35
C ARG A 272 -23.15 -13.81 -37.87
N VAL A 273 -24.25 -14.40 -37.42
CA VAL A 273 -24.71 -14.31 -36.01
C VAL A 273 -23.71 -14.88 -35.01
N GLU A 274 -22.86 -15.83 -35.41
CA GLU A 274 -21.81 -16.41 -34.58
C GLU A 274 -20.63 -15.45 -34.35
N LYS A 275 -20.46 -14.43 -35.20
CA LYS A 275 -19.35 -13.47 -35.16
C LYS A 275 -19.64 -12.23 -34.32
N LEU A 276 -20.83 -12.16 -33.72
CA LEU A 276 -21.23 -11.08 -32.82
C LEU A 276 -20.57 -11.27 -31.45
N GLN A 277 -19.89 -10.24 -30.97
CA GLN A 277 -19.24 -10.18 -29.66
C GLN A 277 -19.50 -8.83 -28.99
N ILE A 278 -19.58 -8.83 -27.66
CA ILE A 278 -19.55 -7.63 -26.83
C ILE A 278 -18.47 -7.80 -25.78
N PHE A 279 -17.60 -6.81 -25.64
CA PHE A 279 -16.57 -6.78 -24.60
C PHE A 279 -16.85 -5.70 -23.57
N SER A 280 -16.57 -6.03 -22.32
CA SER A 280 -16.60 -5.14 -21.16
C SER A 280 -15.19 -5.01 -20.57
N THR A 281 -15.03 -4.15 -19.56
CA THR A 281 -13.80 -4.09 -18.75
C THR A 281 -13.46 -5.42 -18.06
N SER A 282 -14.43 -6.31 -17.91
CA SER A 282 -14.29 -7.62 -17.26
C SER A 282 -14.15 -8.78 -18.25
N GLY A 283 -14.07 -8.50 -19.56
CA GLY A 283 -13.97 -9.49 -20.63
C GLY A 283 -15.23 -9.59 -21.50
N GLU A 284 -15.31 -10.66 -22.29
CA GLU A 284 -16.42 -10.91 -23.22
C GLU A 284 -17.74 -11.19 -22.49
N VAL A 285 -18.82 -10.57 -22.95
CA VAL A 285 -20.17 -10.69 -22.41
C VAL A 285 -20.97 -11.71 -23.23
N PRO A 286 -21.59 -12.72 -22.59
CA PRO A 286 -22.45 -13.66 -23.30
C PRO A 286 -23.64 -12.98 -23.98
N LEU A 287 -23.99 -13.45 -25.17
CA LEU A 287 -25.12 -12.93 -25.95
C LEU A 287 -26.23 -13.98 -26.10
N SER A 288 -27.48 -13.53 -26.06
CA SER A 288 -28.64 -14.25 -26.61
C SER A 288 -28.99 -13.64 -27.96
N VAL A 289 -28.81 -14.40 -29.03
CA VAL A 289 -29.07 -13.92 -30.39
C VAL A 289 -30.43 -14.41 -30.86
N PHE A 290 -31.28 -13.48 -31.29
CA PHE A 290 -32.59 -13.75 -31.85
C PHE A 290 -32.55 -13.42 -33.33
N SER A 291 -32.41 -14.46 -34.15
CA SER A 291 -32.43 -14.40 -35.61
C SER A 291 -33.03 -15.68 -36.17
N ASN A 292 -33.69 -15.59 -37.32
CA ASN A 292 -34.29 -16.74 -38.01
C ASN A 292 -33.27 -17.46 -38.92
N ASN A 293 -32.04 -16.94 -39.03
CA ASN A 293 -31.06 -17.34 -40.02
C ASN A 293 -29.66 -17.34 -39.40
N SER A 294 -28.66 -17.85 -40.13
CA SER A 294 -27.25 -17.74 -39.73
C SER A 294 -26.63 -16.36 -39.96
N ARG A 295 -27.43 -15.40 -40.44
CA ARG A 295 -27.03 -14.02 -40.77
C ARG A 295 -27.82 -13.04 -39.92
N PHE A 296 -27.15 -12.01 -39.44
CA PHE A 296 -27.76 -10.93 -38.69
C PHE A 296 -28.33 -9.89 -39.67
N SER A 297 -29.64 -9.74 -39.66
CA SER A 297 -30.41 -8.97 -40.66
C SER A 297 -31.53 -8.13 -40.02
N SER A 298 -32.22 -7.31 -40.82
CA SER A 298 -33.29 -6.44 -40.31
C SER A 298 -34.37 -7.23 -39.58
N GLY A 299 -34.79 -6.73 -38.41
CA GLY A 299 -35.67 -7.41 -37.46
C GLY A 299 -34.94 -8.29 -36.43
N ASP A 300 -33.67 -8.64 -36.64
CA ASP A 300 -32.88 -9.41 -35.69
C ASP A 300 -32.37 -8.53 -34.55
N TYR A 301 -32.14 -9.15 -33.39
CA TYR A 301 -31.58 -8.46 -32.23
C TYR A 301 -30.77 -9.38 -31.34
N ILE A 302 -29.92 -8.78 -30.52
CA ILE A 302 -29.19 -9.46 -29.46
C ILE A 302 -29.62 -8.93 -28.09
N ILE A 303 -29.61 -9.82 -27.10
CA ILE A 303 -29.82 -9.49 -25.69
C ILE A 303 -28.55 -9.81 -24.91
N PHE A 304 -28.16 -8.91 -24.03
CA PHE A 304 -27.02 -9.09 -23.12
C PHE A 304 -27.26 -8.40 -21.79
N VAL A 305 -26.59 -8.86 -20.75
CA VAL A 305 -26.59 -8.18 -19.44
C VAL A 305 -25.48 -7.15 -19.43
N GLY A 306 -25.85 -5.89 -19.22
CA GLY A 306 -24.91 -4.79 -19.04
C GLY A 306 -24.77 -4.42 -17.57
N ASP A 307 -23.58 -3.99 -17.17
CA ASP A 307 -23.28 -3.52 -15.82
C ASP A 307 -23.01 -2.00 -15.82
N SER A 308 -23.35 -1.33 -14.72
CA SER A 308 -22.95 0.05 -14.46
C SER A 308 -21.44 0.13 -14.21
N VAL A 309 -20.90 1.36 -14.29
CA VAL A 309 -19.49 1.61 -14.00
C VAL A 309 -19.16 1.21 -12.55
N PRO A 310 -18.07 0.48 -12.28
CA PRO A 310 -17.71 0.07 -10.92
C PRO A 310 -17.37 1.29 -10.06
N PRO A 311 -17.62 1.26 -8.74
CA PRO A 311 -17.29 2.36 -7.85
C PRO A 311 -15.78 2.60 -7.78
N SER A 312 -15.38 3.85 -7.50
CA SER A 312 -13.97 4.17 -7.21
C SER A 312 -13.58 3.62 -5.83
N PRO A 313 -12.27 3.40 -5.55
CA PRO A 313 -11.83 2.93 -4.23
C PRO A 313 -12.39 3.80 -3.10
N TYR A 314 -12.84 3.15 -2.03
CA TYR A 314 -13.37 3.79 -0.82
C TYR A 314 -14.68 4.61 -0.98
N THR A 315 -15.39 4.46 -2.10
CA THR A 315 -16.69 5.11 -2.33
C THR A 315 -17.72 4.13 -2.91
N LYS A 316 -19.01 4.48 -2.82
CA LYS A 316 -20.12 3.72 -3.40
C LYS A 316 -20.45 4.14 -4.85
N MET A 317 -19.82 5.20 -5.36
CA MET A 317 -20.05 5.71 -6.73
C MET A 317 -18.74 5.80 -7.51
N ASN A 318 -18.81 5.86 -8.85
CA ASN A 318 -17.64 6.16 -9.66
C ASN A 318 -17.46 7.67 -9.75
N LEU A 319 -16.27 8.17 -9.41
CA LEU A 319 -15.98 9.62 -9.37
C LEU A 319 -15.71 10.23 -10.74
N TYR A 320 -15.41 9.41 -11.76
CA TYR A 320 -14.87 9.86 -13.03
C TYR A 320 -15.85 9.72 -14.19
N ASN A 321 -16.67 8.66 -14.18
CA ASN A 321 -17.58 8.33 -15.27
C ASN A 321 -18.98 8.05 -14.75
N LYS A 322 -20.00 8.43 -15.53
CA LYS A 322 -21.41 8.10 -15.26
C LYS A 322 -21.90 6.87 -16.02
N SER A 323 -21.17 6.46 -17.06
CA SER A 323 -21.52 5.34 -17.92
C SER A 323 -20.32 4.42 -18.08
N ASN A 324 -20.58 3.12 -18.06
CA ASN A 324 -19.66 2.08 -18.48
C ASN A 324 -19.66 1.98 -20.01
N ILE A 325 -18.53 1.57 -20.58
CA ILE A 325 -18.37 1.43 -22.04
C ILE A 325 -18.23 -0.04 -22.38
N PHE A 326 -19.14 -0.52 -23.21
CA PHE A 326 -19.07 -1.84 -23.82
C PHE A 326 -18.72 -1.68 -25.31
N TRP A 327 -18.05 -2.69 -25.86
CA TRP A 327 -17.55 -2.66 -27.24
C TRP A 327 -18.18 -3.79 -28.03
N PHE A 328 -19.11 -3.46 -28.91
CA PHE A 328 -19.72 -4.41 -29.82
C PHE A 328 -18.90 -4.53 -31.09
N SER A 329 -18.66 -5.76 -31.56
CA SER A 329 -18.08 -6.05 -32.86
C SER A 329 -18.83 -7.20 -33.54
N TYR A 330 -18.82 -7.18 -34.87
CA TYR A 330 -19.36 -8.24 -35.72
C TYR A 330 -18.26 -9.00 -36.50
N GLU A 331 -16.98 -8.73 -36.20
CA GLU A 331 -15.81 -9.23 -36.93
C GLU A 331 -14.94 -10.18 -36.08
N ALA A 332 -15.58 -10.97 -35.23
CA ALA A 332 -14.88 -11.92 -34.37
C ALA A 332 -14.03 -12.94 -35.16
N ASP A 333 -12.85 -13.29 -34.64
CA ASP A 333 -12.04 -14.37 -35.23
C ASP A 333 -12.62 -15.75 -34.87
N THR A 334 -13.17 -15.86 -33.66
CA THR A 334 -13.84 -17.04 -33.12
C THR A 334 -15.36 -16.85 -33.05
N ALA A 335 -16.08 -17.86 -32.57
CA ALA A 335 -17.50 -17.70 -32.25
C ALA A 335 -17.63 -16.95 -30.92
N GLY A 336 -18.49 -15.93 -30.89
CA GLY A 336 -18.70 -15.16 -29.68
C GLY A 336 -19.37 -15.94 -28.57
N LEU A 337 -19.19 -15.48 -27.33
CA LEU A 337 -19.74 -16.08 -26.13
C LEU A 337 -21.28 -16.04 -26.14
N ARG A 338 -21.94 -17.13 -25.75
CA ARG A 338 -23.41 -17.28 -25.75
C ARG A 338 -23.91 -17.76 -24.40
N TYR A 339 -25.13 -17.37 -24.03
CA TYR A 339 -25.80 -17.96 -22.87
C TYR A 339 -26.09 -19.44 -23.12
N ILE A 340 -25.86 -20.26 -22.10
CA ILE A 340 -26.18 -21.70 -22.13
C ILE A 340 -27.54 -21.88 -21.45
N SER A 341 -28.49 -22.51 -22.15
CA SER A 341 -29.77 -22.87 -21.56
C SER A 341 -29.58 -23.98 -20.53
N LYS A 342 -30.09 -23.77 -19.32
CA LYS A 342 -30.11 -24.78 -18.26
C LYS A 342 -31.55 -25.15 -17.93
N THR A 343 -31.86 -26.44 -17.95
CA THR A 343 -33.19 -26.94 -17.59
C THR A 343 -33.51 -26.58 -16.13
N GLY A 344 -34.56 -25.79 -15.93
CA GLY A 344 -35.06 -25.40 -14.60
C GLY A 344 -35.99 -26.42 -13.96
N SER A 345 -36.16 -27.60 -14.58
CA SER A 345 -36.98 -28.67 -14.02
C SER A 345 -36.40 -29.09 -12.67
N PRO A 346 -37.15 -28.96 -11.56
CA PRO A 346 -36.70 -29.47 -10.29
C PRO A 346 -36.58 -31.00 -10.42
N THR A 347 -35.38 -31.54 -10.24
CA THR A 347 -35.11 -32.99 -10.30
C THR A 347 -35.74 -33.74 -9.12
N VAL A 348 -36.36 -33.03 -8.18
CA VAL A 348 -37.03 -33.56 -6.98
C VAL A 348 -38.25 -32.69 -6.70
N SER A 349 -39.41 -33.26 -6.38
CA SER A 349 -40.56 -32.47 -5.90
C SER A 349 -40.14 -31.75 -4.63
N GLN A 350 -39.89 -30.45 -4.70
CA GLN A 350 -39.63 -29.66 -3.52
C GLN A 350 -40.96 -29.39 -2.81
N PRO A 351 -41.05 -29.57 -1.48
CA PRO A 351 -42.23 -29.13 -0.73
C PRO A 351 -42.39 -27.61 -0.90
N GLU A 352 -43.63 -27.14 -1.09
CA GLU A 352 -43.94 -25.72 -1.14
C GLU A 352 -43.38 -25.01 0.10
N VAL A 353 -42.42 -24.11 -0.12
CA VAL A 353 -41.88 -23.25 0.95
C VAL A 353 -42.81 -22.05 1.09
N ASN A 354 -43.84 -22.20 1.92
CA ASN A 354 -44.82 -21.13 2.19
C ASN A 354 -44.30 -20.01 3.10
N THR A 355 -43.07 -20.12 3.62
CA THR A 355 -42.46 -19.12 4.50
C THR A 355 -40.95 -19.04 4.29
N VAL A 356 -40.43 -17.84 4.02
CA VAL A 356 -38.99 -17.55 3.99
C VAL A 356 -38.62 -16.63 5.15
N LYS A 357 -37.50 -16.89 5.83
CA LYS A 357 -36.94 -15.95 6.80
C LYS A 357 -36.32 -14.78 6.04
N ALA A 358 -36.99 -13.63 6.05
CA ALA A 358 -36.44 -12.38 5.58
C ALA A 358 -35.84 -11.60 6.76
N THR A 359 -34.60 -11.16 6.63
CA THR A 359 -34.01 -10.20 7.56
C THR A 359 -34.42 -8.81 7.11
N VAL A 360 -35.36 -8.18 7.82
CA VAL A 360 -35.72 -6.77 7.60
C VAL A 360 -34.75 -5.92 8.41
N ARG A 361 -33.95 -5.10 7.73
CA ARG A 361 -33.04 -4.15 8.37
C ARG A 361 -33.82 -2.86 8.66
N TRP A 362 -33.95 -2.52 9.93
CA TRP A 362 -34.46 -1.23 10.38
C TRP A 362 -33.28 -0.38 10.83
N GLU A 363 -33.14 0.80 10.24
CA GLU A 363 -32.12 1.79 10.62
C GLU A 363 -32.88 2.95 11.29
N ASN A 364 -32.62 3.18 12.59
CA ASN A 364 -33.13 4.35 13.31
C ASN A 364 -32.01 5.39 13.31
N ASP A 365 -32.17 6.47 12.54
CA ASP A 365 -31.20 7.58 12.52
C ASP A 365 -31.39 8.44 13.78
N GLU A 366 -30.62 8.16 14.83
CA GLU A 366 -30.62 8.93 16.08
C GLU A 366 -29.61 10.08 16.10
N ILE A 367 -28.83 10.26 15.01
CA ILE A 367 -27.79 11.30 14.94
C ILE A 367 -28.29 12.46 14.07
N TYR A 368 -28.60 13.57 14.74
CA TYR A 368 -28.84 14.86 14.11
C TYR A 368 -27.50 15.56 13.83
N GLU A 369 -27.06 15.60 12.57
CA GLU A 369 -25.97 16.46 12.10
C GLU A 369 -26.50 17.81 11.60
N ARG A 370 -25.96 18.91 12.14
CA ARG A 370 -26.40 20.29 11.90
C ARG A 370 -26.04 20.85 10.51
N LEU A 371 -25.35 20.10 9.64
CA LEU A 371 -24.82 20.58 8.36
C LEU A 371 -25.60 20.15 7.09
N GLY A 372 -26.82 19.62 7.25
CA GLY A 372 -27.94 19.93 6.36
C GLY A 372 -27.95 19.46 4.90
N TRP A 373 -27.32 18.34 4.53
CA TRP A 373 -27.33 17.81 3.15
C TRP A 373 -27.98 16.42 2.98
N ALA A 374 -28.95 16.06 3.82
CA ALA A 374 -29.81 14.89 3.56
C ALA A 374 -31.08 15.34 2.80
N PRO A 375 -31.40 14.76 1.62
CA PRO A 375 -32.69 14.97 0.99
C PRO A 375 -33.79 14.41 1.90
N ASN A 376 -34.75 15.26 2.27
CA ASN A 376 -35.97 14.83 2.93
C ASN A 376 -36.80 13.98 1.97
N GLU A 377 -36.67 12.65 2.04
CA GLU A 377 -37.66 11.76 1.46
C GLU A 377 -38.53 11.17 2.58
N LYS A 378 -39.54 11.95 2.98
CA LYS A 378 -40.75 11.36 3.53
C LYS A 378 -41.49 10.70 2.37
N GLU A 379 -41.25 9.42 2.13
CA GLU A 379 -42.16 8.62 1.32
C GLU A 379 -42.99 7.72 2.25
N ILE A 380 -44.20 8.21 2.55
CA ILE A 380 -45.27 7.37 3.06
C ILE A 380 -45.97 6.77 1.85
N ILE A 381 -45.83 5.46 1.66
CA ILE A 381 -46.80 4.67 0.89
C ILE A 381 -47.24 3.51 1.80
N GLY A 382 -48.43 3.65 2.40
CA GLY A 382 -49.20 2.52 2.95
C GLY A 382 -49.50 1.53 1.83
N ILE A 383 -49.85 0.26 2.09
CA ILE A 383 -51.16 -0.17 2.59
C ILE A 383 -50.98 -1.50 3.35
N GLY A 384 -51.69 -1.65 4.47
CA GLY A 384 -51.75 -2.89 5.24
C GLY A 384 -52.97 -3.78 4.95
N LYS A 385 -52.99 -4.92 5.65
CA LYS A 385 -54.00 -6.00 5.73
C LYS A 385 -53.98 -6.95 4.51
N SER A 386 -54.00 -8.28 4.64
CA SER A 386 -54.39 -9.20 5.73
C SER A 386 -53.45 -10.40 5.84
#